data_AF-A0A3C0T2D7-F1
#
_entry.id   AF-A0A3C0T2D7-F1
#
_cell.length_a   1.000
_cell.length_b   1.000
_cell.length_c   1.000
_cell.angle_alpha   90.00
_cell.angle_beta   90.00
_cell.angle_gamma   90.00
#
_symmetry.space_group_name_H-M   'P 1'
#
loop_
_entity.id
_entity.type
_entity.pdbx_description
1 polymer ?
#
loop_
_entity_poly.entity_id
_entity_poly.type
_entity_poly.pdbx_seq_one_letter_code
_entity_poly.pdbx_strand_id
1 'polypeptide(L)'
;MTKKIIAVICLLVLITIPVFSQEDDPIEDDYAGVVAYSTGEQVFSINAGAMIPLFNLAPFHTADEPVIGPLTSAKTGVAGSLKLGFFVLDNFMLGGELAGMFATTENRTLTMIPLSFVTSYYFLKYPFEFPIHLNVGISMNSLDEYFKVTP
;
A
#
# COMPACT_ATOMS: atom_id res chain seq x y z
N MET A 1 11.97 3.53 36.10
CA MET A 1 12.29 4.78 35.37
C MET A 1 13.28 4.54 34.23
N THR A 2 14.31 3.72 34.44
CA THR A 2 15.35 3.29 33.47
C THR A 2 14.84 2.73 32.14
N LYS A 3 13.78 1.89 32.12
CA LYS A 3 13.24 1.33 30.86
C LYS A 3 12.66 2.40 29.91
N LYS A 4 12.08 3.48 30.46
CA LYS A 4 11.53 4.60 29.67
C LYS A 4 12.64 5.44 29.05
N ILE A 5 13.75 5.62 29.78
CA ILE A 5 14.93 6.34 29.30
C ILE A 5 15.61 5.58 28.16
N ILE A 6 15.74 4.25 28.29
CA ILE A 6 16.31 3.40 27.23
C ILE A 6 15.45 3.46 25.96
N ALA A 7 14.12 3.42 26.08
CA ALA A 7 13.22 3.55 24.94
C ALA A 7 13.36 4.91 24.22
N VAL A 8 13.53 6.00 24.97
CA VAL A 8 13.74 7.34 24.41
C VAL A 8 15.10 7.45 23.72
N ILE A 9 16.15 6.84 24.28
CA ILE A 9 17.48 6.80 23.65
C ILE A 9 17.43 5.98 22.35
N CYS A 10 16.78 4.82 22.35
CA CYS A 10 16.62 4.00 21.14
C CYS A 10 15.82 4.76 20.05
N LEU A 11 14.78 5.50 20.43
CA LEU A 11 13.99 6.31 19.50
C LEU A 11 14.81 7.47 18.90
N LEU A 12 15.67 8.11 19.70
CA LEU A 12 16.56 9.18 19.22
C LEU A 12 17.65 8.66 18.27
N VAL A 13 18.16 7.44 18.50
CA VAL A 13 19.14 6.80 17.60
C VAL A 13 18.53 6.40 16.25
N LEU A 14 17.26 6.01 16.22
CA LEU A 14 16.54 5.69 14.97
C LEU A 14 16.34 6.91 14.07
N ILE A 15 16.28 8.12 14.64
CA ILE A 15 16.07 9.38 13.89
C ILE A 15 17.35 9.86 13.20
N THR A 16 18.55 9.39 13.61
CA THR A 16 19.83 9.82 13.02
C THR A 16 20.29 9.02 11.81
N ILE A 17 19.62 7.90 11.48
CA ILE A 17 19.98 7.01 10.37
C ILE A 17 19.83 7.64 8.97
N PRO A 18 18.88 8.55 8.66
CA PRO A 18 18.75 9.10 7.31
C PRO A 18 19.77 10.21 6.97
N VAL A 19 20.66 10.61 7.89
CA VAL A 19 21.61 11.71 7.65
C VAL A 19 22.78 11.31 6.73
N PHE A 20 22.99 10.01 6.49
CA PHE A 20 24.14 9.50 5.71
C PHE A 20 23.78 9.04 4.28
N SER A 21 22.63 9.43 3.71
CA SER A 21 22.20 9.00 2.36
C SER A 21 22.29 10.10 1.29
N GLN A 22 23.06 11.16 1.49
CA GLN A 22 23.26 12.17 0.46
C GLN A 22 24.50 11.82 -0.36
N GLU A 23 24.30 11.07 -1.46
CA GLU A 23 25.24 11.11 -2.59
C GLU A 23 24.88 12.35 -3.42
N ASP A 24 25.79 13.33 -3.43
CA ASP A 24 25.78 14.46 -4.36
C ASP A 24 26.22 13.93 -5.74
N ASP A 25 25.28 13.53 -6.59
CA ASP A 25 25.56 13.38 -8.02
C ASP A 25 25.40 14.74 -8.72
N PRO A 26 26.42 15.23 -9.45
CA PRO A 26 26.31 16.46 -10.22
C PRO A 26 25.35 16.23 -11.39
N ILE A 27 24.34 17.09 -11.47
CA ILE A 27 23.37 17.14 -12.58
C ILE A 27 24.13 17.55 -13.85
N GLU A 28 24.53 16.59 -14.67
CA GLU A 28 24.89 16.83 -16.08
C GLU A 28 23.63 16.72 -16.95
N ASP A 29 23.31 17.83 -17.63
CA ASP A 29 22.23 17.97 -18.60
C ASP A 29 22.42 17.02 -19.80
N ASP A 30 21.82 15.83 -19.75
CA ASP A 30 21.44 15.07 -20.94
C ASP A 30 20.04 14.45 -20.75
N TYR A 31 19.01 15.16 -21.22
CA TYR A 31 17.58 14.80 -21.05
C TYR A 31 17.16 13.56 -21.87
N ALA A 32 18.11 12.79 -22.41
CA ALA A 32 17.90 11.55 -23.14
C ALA A 32 18.36 10.31 -22.33
N GLY A 33 18.07 10.28 -21.02
CA GLY A 33 18.48 9.12 -20.21
C GLY A 33 18.15 9.21 -18.73
N VAL A 34 17.18 10.03 -18.33
CA VAL A 34 16.87 10.26 -16.91
C VAL A 34 16.34 8.96 -16.28
N VAL A 35 17.24 8.23 -15.62
CA VAL A 35 16.89 7.19 -14.66
C VAL A 35 16.55 7.91 -13.36
N ALA A 36 15.26 8.06 -13.06
CA ALA A 36 14.82 8.72 -11.82
C ALA A 36 14.99 7.81 -10.60
N TYR A 37 14.99 6.48 -10.81
CA TYR A 37 15.14 5.49 -9.75
C TYR A 37 16.19 4.45 -10.13
N SER A 38 17.22 4.34 -9.30
CA SER A 38 18.32 3.42 -9.51
C SER A 38 18.09 2.07 -8.84
N THR A 39 18.71 1.04 -9.41
CA THR A 39 18.72 -0.30 -8.83
C THR A 39 19.32 -0.29 -7.41
N GLY A 40 18.60 -0.89 -6.45
CA GLY A 40 19.00 -0.97 -5.04
C GLY A 40 18.30 0.05 -4.14
N GLU A 41 17.65 1.05 -4.72
CA GLU A 41 16.83 2.00 -3.97
C GLU A 41 15.63 1.32 -3.32
N GLN A 42 15.19 1.89 -2.20
CA GLN A 42 14.09 1.38 -1.41
C GLN A 42 13.06 2.48 -1.17
N VAL A 43 11.79 2.12 -1.28
CA VAL A 43 10.68 3.03 -1.04
C VAL A 43 9.76 2.42 0.01
N PHE A 44 9.49 3.22 1.03
CA PHE A 44 8.46 2.93 2.02
C PHE A 44 7.35 3.97 1.89
N SER A 45 6.12 3.52 1.61
CA SER A 45 4.97 4.39 1.41
C SER A 45 3.92 4.13 2.48
N ILE A 46 3.37 5.20 3.03
CA ILE A 46 2.23 5.18 3.95
C ILE A 46 1.10 5.93 3.28
N ASN A 47 -0.02 5.25 3.06
CA ASN A 47 -1.21 5.82 2.45
C ASN A 47 -2.36 5.81 3.44
N ALA A 48 -3.15 6.87 3.45
CA ALA A 48 -4.41 6.95 4.18
C ALA A 48 -5.40 7.77 3.37
N GLY A 49 -6.67 7.37 3.38
CA GLY A 49 -7.70 8.03 2.61
C GLY A 49 -9.11 7.64 3.02
N ALA A 50 -10.08 8.39 2.51
CA ALA A 50 -11.48 8.01 2.58
C ALA A 50 -11.80 7.01 1.46
N MET A 51 -12.62 6.02 1.79
CA MET A 51 -13.14 5.06 0.82
C MET A 51 -14.59 5.43 0.50
N ILE A 52 -14.85 5.84 -0.74
CA ILE A 52 -16.21 6.15 -1.23
C ILE A 52 -16.59 5.06 -2.23
N PRO A 53 -17.54 4.19 -1.89
CA PRO A 53 -17.97 3.13 -2.80
C PRO A 53 -18.76 3.72 -3.98
N LEU A 54 -18.38 3.33 -5.22
CA LEU A 54 -19.05 3.78 -6.45
C LEU A 54 -20.17 2.82 -6.89
N PHE A 55 -19.91 1.51 -6.83
CA PHE A 55 -20.86 0.44 -7.11
C PHE A 55 -20.40 -0.85 -6.41
N ASN A 56 -21.35 -1.76 -6.16
CA ASN A 56 -21.07 -3.05 -5.55
C ASN A 56 -21.23 -4.15 -6.61
N LEU A 57 -20.21 -4.99 -6.76
CA LEU A 57 -20.21 -6.11 -7.70
C LEU A 57 -19.97 -7.42 -6.94
N ALA A 58 -20.87 -8.39 -7.10
CA ALA A 58 -20.75 -9.73 -6.52
C ALA A 58 -20.78 -10.81 -7.63
N PRO A 59 -19.71 -10.94 -8.43
CA PRO A 59 -19.74 -11.75 -9.66
C PRO A 59 -19.71 -13.26 -9.45
N PHE A 60 -19.38 -13.77 -8.24
CA PHE A 60 -19.20 -15.21 -7.97
C PHE A 60 -20.08 -15.71 -6.81
N HIS A 61 -21.32 -15.25 -6.73
CA HIS A 61 -22.26 -15.71 -5.70
C HIS A 61 -22.92 -17.04 -6.13
N THR A 62 -22.62 -18.12 -5.42
CA THR A 62 -23.35 -19.40 -5.50
C THR A 62 -24.46 -19.39 -4.44
N ALA A 63 -25.63 -19.94 -4.75
CA ALA A 63 -26.86 -19.84 -3.94
C ALA A 63 -26.74 -20.37 -2.49
N ASP A 64 -25.70 -21.14 -2.18
CA ASP A 64 -25.50 -21.79 -0.87
C ASP A 64 -24.43 -21.12 0.01
N GLU A 65 -23.71 -20.12 -0.49
CA GLU A 65 -22.78 -19.34 0.35
C GLU A 65 -23.58 -18.27 1.09
N PRO A 66 -23.41 -18.08 2.41
CA PRO A 66 -23.99 -16.93 3.09
C PRO A 66 -23.51 -15.69 2.34
N VAL A 67 -24.48 -14.97 1.77
CA VAL A 67 -24.21 -13.72 1.07
C VAL A 67 -23.49 -12.85 2.10
N ILE A 68 -22.18 -12.64 1.96
CA ILE A 68 -21.69 -11.29 2.11
C ILE A 68 -22.49 -10.59 1.02
N GLY A 69 -23.64 -10.04 1.43
CA GLY A 69 -24.69 -9.47 0.57
C GLY A 69 -24.06 -8.76 -0.62
N PRO A 70 -24.77 -8.51 -1.73
CA PRO A 70 -24.52 -7.23 -2.36
C PRO A 70 -24.54 -6.24 -1.19
N LEU A 71 -23.38 -5.62 -0.87
CA LEU A 71 -23.26 -4.64 0.19
C LEU A 71 -24.01 -3.43 -0.36
N THR A 72 -25.33 -3.55 -0.51
CA THR A 72 -26.20 -2.65 -1.27
C THR A 72 -26.10 -1.23 -0.75
N SER A 73 -25.57 -1.08 0.47
CA SER A 73 -25.36 0.18 1.14
C SER A 73 -24.03 0.23 1.90
N ALA A 74 -22.92 -0.29 1.35
CA ALA A 74 -21.61 0.10 1.87
C ALA A 74 -21.54 1.62 1.87
N LYS A 75 -21.43 2.22 3.06
CA LYS A 75 -21.26 3.66 3.24
C LYS A 75 -19.78 4.00 3.18
N THR A 76 -19.50 5.29 3.08
CA THR A 76 -18.15 5.83 3.15
C THR A 76 -17.37 5.25 4.33
N GLY A 77 -16.17 4.79 4.06
CA GLY A 77 -15.24 4.21 5.02
C GLY A 77 -13.90 4.93 5.02
N VAL A 78 -12.93 4.31 5.68
CA VAL A 78 -11.52 4.70 5.66
C VAL A 78 -10.69 3.56 5.10
N ALA A 79 -9.64 3.90 4.35
CA ALA A 79 -8.67 2.97 3.83
C ALA A 79 -7.26 3.48 4.10
N GLY A 80 -6.32 2.57 4.27
CA GLY A 80 -4.91 2.88 4.37
C GLY A 80 -4.05 1.73 3.91
N SER A 81 -2.80 2.01 3.59
CA SER A 81 -1.84 0.97 3.23
C SER A 81 -0.41 1.32 3.60
N LEU A 82 0.38 0.28 3.82
CA LEU A 82 1.81 0.32 4.02
C LEU A 82 2.43 -0.48 2.88
N LYS A 83 3.24 0.18 2.06
CA LYS A 83 3.96 -0.46 0.94
C LYS A 83 5.45 -0.37 1.19
N LEU A 84 6.14 -1.49 1.03
CA LEU A 84 7.59 -1.57 0.99
C LEU A 84 8.00 -2.08 -0.38
N GLY A 85 8.91 -1.37 -1.05
CA GLY A 85 9.39 -1.74 -2.37
C GLY A 85 10.89 -1.54 -2.52
N PHE A 86 11.48 -2.34 -3.40
CA PHE A 86 12.89 -2.36 -3.74
C PHE A 86 13.01 -2.27 -5.26
N PHE A 87 13.79 -1.33 -5.77
CA PHE A 87 14.12 -1.25 -7.18
C PHE A 87 15.13 -2.35 -7.52
N VAL A 88 14.70 -3.34 -8.27
CA VAL A 88 15.55 -4.47 -8.69
C VAL A 88 16.20 -4.23 -10.05
N LEU A 89 15.63 -3.30 -10.82
CA LEU A 89 16.17 -2.72 -12.03
C LEU A 89 15.79 -1.24 -12.04
N ASP A 90 16.45 -0.46 -12.90
CA ASP A 90 16.11 0.94 -13.11
C ASP A 90 14.63 1.08 -13.49
N ASN A 91 13.91 1.94 -12.76
CA ASN A 91 12.47 2.18 -12.91
C ASN A 91 11.55 0.96 -12.70
N PHE A 92 12.04 -0.19 -12.23
CA PHE A 92 11.25 -1.38 -11.96
C PHE A 92 11.40 -1.83 -10.50
N MET A 93 10.28 -1.84 -9.79
CA MET A 93 10.21 -2.09 -8.35
C MET A 93 9.40 -3.33 -8.04
N LEU A 94 9.91 -4.16 -7.14
CA LEU A 94 9.20 -5.28 -6.52
C LEU A 94 9.00 -5.01 -5.04
N GLY A 95 7.89 -5.45 -4.48
CA GLY A 95 7.56 -5.12 -3.11
C GLY A 95 6.38 -5.88 -2.52
N GLY A 96 6.04 -5.51 -1.30
CA GLY A 96 4.85 -5.98 -0.59
C GLY A 96 4.00 -4.81 -0.12
N GLU A 97 2.70 -5.03 -0.06
CA GLU A 97 1.72 -4.08 0.45
C GLU A 97 0.82 -4.76 1.47
N LEU A 98 0.71 -4.15 2.65
CA LEU A 98 -0.31 -4.46 3.64
C LEU A 98 -1.30 -3.29 3.65
N ALA A 99 -2.52 -3.57 3.23
CA ALA A 99 -3.60 -2.59 3.22
C ALA A 99 -4.67 -2.93 4.27
N GLY A 100 -5.48 -1.94 4.62
CA GLY A 100 -6.57 -2.07 5.54
C GLY A 100 -7.70 -1.12 5.16
N MET A 101 -8.94 -1.60 5.28
CA MET A 101 -10.13 -0.81 5.00
C MET A 101 -11.23 -1.14 6.00
N PHE A 102 -11.93 -0.11 6.45
CA PHE A 102 -13.09 -0.21 7.33
C PHE A 102 -14.24 0.61 6.75
N ALA A 103 -15.38 -0.02 6.52
CA ALA A 103 -16.59 0.62 5.99
C ALA A 103 -17.83 0.13 6.73
N THR A 104 -18.81 1.02 6.95
CA THR A 104 -20.07 0.65 7.61
C THR A 104 -21.12 0.28 6.55
N THR A 105 -21.80 -0.84 6.71
CA THR A 105 -22.94 -1.26 5.87
C THR A 105 -24.12 -1.62 6.75
N GLU A 106 -25.24 -0.90 6.68
CA GLU A 106 -26.51 -1.27 7.33
C GLU A 106 -26.37 -1.83 8.77
N ASN A 107 -25.64 -1.11 9.63
CA ASN A 107 -25.28 -1.46 11.02
C ASN A 107 -24.22 -2.56 11.23
N ARG A 108 -23.58 -3.01 10.15
CA ARG A 108 -22.48 -3.98 10.13
C ARG A 108 -21.18 -3.28 9.77
N THR A 109 -20.05 -3.80 10.24
CA THR A 109 -18.73 -3.27 9.86
C THR A 109 -18.04 -4.24 8.91
N LEU A 110 -17.79 -3.77 7.69
CA LEU A 110 -16.93 -4.43 6.73
C LEU A 110 -15.49 -4.04 7.03
N THR A 111 -14.65 -5.02 7.33
CA THR A 111 -13.21 -4.87 7.46
C THR A 111 -12.53 -5.70 6.38
N MET A 112 -11.59 -5.10 5.64
CA MET A 112 -10.78 -5.81 4.66
C MET A 112 -9.31 -5.56 4.96
N ILE A 113 -8.50 -6.61 4.98
CA ILE A 113 -7.06 -6.54 5.17
C ILE A 113 -6.39 -7.27 3.99
N PRO A 114 -6.13 -6.58 2.87
CA PRO A 114 -5.36 -7.12 1.76
C PRO A 114 -3.87 -7.22 2.11
N LEU A 115 -3.28 -8.37 1.79
CA LEU A 115 -1.83 -8.58 1.78
C LEU A 115 -1.43 -8.95 0.35
N SER A 116 -0.64 -8.10 -0.29
CA SER A 116 -0.31 -8.23 -1.71
C SER A 116 1.18 -8.14 -1.98
N PHE A 117 1.63 -8.85 -3.00
CA PHE A 117 2.88 -8.58 -3.69
C PHE A 117 2.64 -7.51 -4.76
N VAL A 118 3.56 -6.57 -4.86
CA VAL A 118 3.46 -5.40 -5.74
C VAL A 118 4.60 -5.42 -6.74
N THR A 119 4.27 -5.31 -8.02
CA THR A 119 5.22 -5.03 -9.10
C THR A 119 4.88 -3.67 -9.69
N SER A 120 5.90 -2.83 -9.87
CA SER A 120 5.71 -1.48 -10.40
C SER A 120 6.73 -1.16 -11.48
N TYR A 121 6.29 -0.47 -12.52
CA TYR A 121 7.17 0.08 -13.54
C TYR A 121 6.86 1.57 -13.74
N TYR A 122 7.89 2.40 -13.75
CA TYR A 122 7.78 3.85 -13.81
C TYR A 122 8.13 4.34 -15.22
N PHE A 123 7.13 4.81 -15.97
CA PHE A 123 7.39 5.50 -17.24
C PHE A 123 7.74 6.95 -16.96
N LEU A 124 8.96 7.34 -17.30
CA LEU A 124 9.48 8.68 -17.09
C LEU A 124 9.37 9.49 -18.38
N LYS A 125 8.64 10.59 -18.33
CA LYS A 125 8.63 11.63 -19.36
C LYS A 125 8.70 12.98 -18.66
N TYR A 126 9.92 13.41 -18.36
CA TYR A 126 10.19 14.60 -17.56
C TYR A 126 9.33 15.80 -18.00
N PRO A 127 8.65 16.50 -17.08
CA PRO A 127 8.67 16.34 -15.62
C PRO A 127 7.61 15.38 -15.06
N PHE A 128 6.94 14.59 -15.91
CA PHE A 128 5.87 13.69 -15.49
C PHE A 128 6.37 12.25 -15.29
N GLU A 129 5.80 11.59 -14.29
CA GLU A 129 6.01 10.18 -14.00
C GLU A 129 4.68 9.45 -14.06
N PHE A 130 4.64 8.34 -14.78
CA PHE A 130 3.45 7.49 -14.91
C PHE A 130 3.77 6.10 -14.35
N PRO A 131 3.54 5.88 -13.04
CA PRO A 131 3.76 4.57 -12.45
C PRO A 131 2.60 3.62 -12.80
N ILE A 132 2.93 2.43 -13.29
CA ILE A 132 1.99 1.32 -13.44
C ILE A 132 2.26 0.32 -12.34
N HIS A 133 1.21 -0.02 -11.59
CA HIS A 133 1.27 -0.98 -10.47
C HIS A 133 0.42 -2.20 -10.78
N LEU A 134 0.95 -3.38 -10.49
CA LEU A 134 0.23 -4.65 -10.46
C LEU A 134 0.35 -5.26 -9.07
N ASN A 135 -0.81 -5.48 -8.44
CA ASN A 135 -0.92 -6.08 -7.12
C ASN A 135 -1.57 -7.46 -7.24
N VAL A 136 -0.94 -8.49 -6.67
CA VAL A 136 -1.48 -9.85 -6.59
C VAL A 136 -1.31 -10.33 -5.16
N GLY A 137 -2.38 -10.85 -4.54
CA GLY A 137 -2.36 -11.09 -3.11
C GLY A 137 -3.51 -11.95 -2.61
N ILE A 138 -3.75 -11.84 -1.31
CA ILE A 138 -4.93 -12.38 -0.64
C ILE A 138 -5.59 -11.26 0.14
N SER A 139 -6.90 -11.32 0.33
CA SER A 139 -7.66 -10.41 1.18
C SER A 139 -8.38 -11.15 2.27
N MET A 140 -8.11 -10.76 3.51
CA MET A 140 -8.84 -11.22 4.68
C MET A 140 -10.00 -10.27 4.92
N ASN A 141 -11.23 -10.75 4.70
CA ASN A 141 -12.44 -9.95 4.77
C ASN A 141 -13.26 -10.40 5.99
N SER A 142 -13.74 -9.45 6.77
CA SER A 142 -14.64 -9.69 7.88
C SER A 142 -15.88 -8.81 7.76
N LEU A 143 -17.05 -9.41 7.96
CA LEU A 143 -18.32 -8.71 8.08
C LEU A 143 -19.01 -9.16 9.38
N ASP A 144 -18.78 -8.39 10.44
CA ASP A 144 -19.08 -8.74 11.84
C ASP A 144 -18.49 -10.09 12.27
N GLU A 145 -19.30 -11.14 12.39
CA GLU A 145 -18.87 -12.48 12.80
C GLU A 145 -18.41 -13.37 11.62
N TYR A 146 -18.69 -12.94 10.39
CA TYR A 146 -18.36 -13.72 9.19
C TYR A 146 -16.97 -13.35 8.67
N PHE A 147 -16.04 -14.30 8.70
CA PHE A 147 -14.68 -14.14 8.18
C PHE A 147 -14.47 -14.99 6.92
N LYS A 148 -13.91 -14.38 5.87
CA LYS A 148 -13.61 -15.04 4.61
C LYS A 148 -12.26 -14.56 4.06
N VAL A 149 -11.41 -15.51 3.67
CA VAL A 149 -10.18 -15.23 2.94
C VAL A 149 -10.44 -15.43 1.45
N THR A 150 -10.15 -14.41 0.65
CA THR A 150 -10.24 -14.46 -0.81
C THR A 150 -8.84 -14.29 -1.42
N PRO A 151 -8.53 -14.98 -2.53
CA PRO A 151 -7.38 -14.62 -3.36
C PRO A 151 -7.62 -13.29 -4.10
#